data_AF-A0A1Q9PH76-F1
#
_entry.id   AF-A0A1Q9PH76-F1
#
_cell.length_a   1.000
_cell.length_b   1.000
_cell.length_c   1.000
_cell.angle_alpha   90.00
_cell.angle_beta   90.00
_cell.angle_gamma   90.00
#
_symmetry.space_group_name_H-M   'P 1'
#
loop_
_entity.id
_entity.type
_entity.pdbx_description
1 polymer ?
#
loop_
_entity_poly.entity_id
_entity_poly.type
_entity_poly.pdbx_seq_one_letter_code
_entity_poly.pdbx_strand_id
1 'polypeptide(L)' 'MNYILGEPIGEIVRQTDKAWRFKDGTANKLPVGAKIYETDTEITNVIVDEKEIPYLKMLEG' A
#
# COMPACT_ATOMS: atom_id res chain seq x y z
N MET A 1 -14.94 -6.69 -8.34
CA MET A 1 -15.18 -6.09 -7.01
C MET A 1 -15.14 -4.59 -7.21
N ASN A 2 -16.22 -3.87 -6.91
CA ASN A 2 -16.23 -2.41 -6.91
C ASN A 2 -16.00 -1.98 -5.46
N TYR A 3 -14.87 -1.34 -5.18
CA TYR A 3 -14.62 -0.65 -3.91
C TYR A 3 -14.50 0.84 -4.21
N ILE A 4 -14.73 1.68 -3.20
CA ILE A 4 -14.54 3.13 -3.33
C ILE A 4 -13.21 3.49 -2.68
N LEU A 5 -12.35 4.21 -3.42
CA LEU A 5 -11.15 4.80 -2.85
C LEU A 5 -11.55 5.94 -1.90
N GLY A 6 -11.18 5.81 -0.62
CA GLY A 6 -11.36 6.84 0.40
C GLY A 6 -10.27 7.92 0.36
N GLU A 7 -10.12 8.65 1.47
CA GLU A 7 -9.03 9.60 1.63
C GLU A 7 -7.67 8.88 1.76
N PRO A 8 -6.56 9.49 1.29
CA PRO A 8 -5.23 8.93 1.50
C PRO A 8 -4.90 8.94 3.00
N ILE A 9 -4.63 7.77 3.56
CA ILE A 9 -4.32 7.58 4.98
C ILE A 9 -2.81 7.49 5.25
N GLY A 10 -1.99 7.44 4.20
CA GLY A 10 -0.54 7.39 4.34
C GLY A 10 0.18 7.28 3.00
N GLU A 11 1.49 7.04 3.08
CA GLU A 11 2.35 6.87 1.92
C GLU A 11 3.46 5.84 2.19
N ILE A 12 4.01 5.28 1.11
CA ILE A 12 5.22 4.47 1.19
C ILE A 12 6.41 5.40 1.41
N VAL A 13 7.05 5.28 2.57
CA VAL A 13 8.25 6.06 2.93
C VAL A 13 9.54 5.27 2.72
N ARG A 14 9.45 3.94 2.55
CA ARG A 14 10.65 3.09 2.40
C ARG A 14 10.39 1.81 1.61
N GLN A 15 11.40 1.39 0.84
CA GLN A 15 11.43 0.06 0.22
C GLN A 15 12.33 -0.92 0.98
N THR A 16 11.92 -2.19 1.09
CA THR A 16 12.76 -3.26 1.66
C THR A 16 12.36 -4.64 1.14
N ASP A 17 13.31 -5.56 1.10
CA ASP A 17 13.17 -6.99 0.75
C ASP A 17 13.42 -7.91 1.96
N LYS A 18 13.37 -7.35 3.16
CA LYS A 18 13.65 -8.07 4.40
C LYS A 18 12.39 -8.07 5.22
N ALA A 19 11.76 -9.24 5.36
CA ALA A 19 10.56 -9.46 6.17
C ALA A 19 10.61 -8.74 7.54
N TRP A 20 11.71 -8.85 8.28
CA TRP A 20 11.89 -8.21 9.60
C TRP A 20 11.94 -6.68 9.59
N ARG A 21 12.10 -6.07 8.41
CA ARG A 21 12.06 -4.63 8.20
C ARG A 21 10.70 -4.16 7.71
N PHE A 22 9.72 -5.02 7.47
CA PHE A 22 8.38 -4.54 7.11
C PHE A 22 7.71 -3.90 8.34
N LYS A 23 7.37 -2.63 8.17
CA LYS A 23 6.68 -1.76 9.13
C LYS A 23 5.74 -0.87 8.33
N ASP A 24 4.90 -0.09 9.00
CA ASP A 24 4.02 0.89 8.35
C ASP A 24 4.79 1.76 7.36
N GLY A 25 4.21 1.98 6.18
CA GLY A 25 4.83 2.74 5.08
C GLY A 25 6.04 2.05 4.44
N THR A 26 6.26 0.76 4.69
CA THR A 26 7.28 -0.04 3.98
C THR A 26 6.64 -0.99 2.97
N ALA A 27 7.21 -1.08 1.78
CA ALA A 27 6.81 -2.04 0.75
C ALA A 27 8.04 -2.69 0.10
N ASN A 28 7.88 -3.84 -0.54
CA ASN A 28 8.95 -4.40 -1.38
C ASN A 28 8.86 -3.89 -2.81
N LYS A 29 7.63 -3.81 -3.35
CA LYS A 29 7.40 -3.55 -4.77
C LYS A 29 6.90 -2.14 -5.06
N LEU A 30 6.30 -1.47 -4.08
CA LEU A 30 5.71 -0.15 -4.26
C LEU A 30 6.78 0.94 -4.11
N PRO A 31 6.81 1.95 -4.99
CA PRO A 31 7.80 3.02 -4.93
C PRO A 31 7.55 3.93 -3.73
N VAL A 32 8.62 4.56 -3.24
CA VAL A 32 8.51 5.62 -2.24
C VAL A 32 7.69 6.79 -2.80
N GLY A 33 6.77 7.31 -2.01
CA GLY A 33 5.78 8.33 -2.41
C GLY A 33 4.47 7.77 -2.94
N ALA A 34 4.33 6.44 -3.09
CA ALA A 34 3.04 5.83 -3.43
C ALA A 34 2.02 6.06 -2.31
N LYS A 35 0.84 6.54 -2.66
CA LYS A 35 -0.22 6.87 -1.69
C LYS A 35 -1.02 5.63 -1.31
N ILE A 36 -1.25 5.50 -0.01
CA ILE A 36 -2.03 4.43 0.61
C ILE A 36 -3.42 4.98 0.87
N TYR A 37 -4.44 4.30 0.33
CA TYR A 37 -5.83 4.66 0.46
C TYR A 37 -6.57 3.62 1.29
N GLU A 38 -7.39 4.09 2.21
CA GLU A 38 -8.39 3.24 2.83
C GLU A 38 -9.50 2.98 1.82
N THR A 39 -10.04 1.76 1.82
CA THR A 39 -11.28 1.48 1.10
C THR A 39 -12.39 1.19 2.08
N ASP A 40 -13.61 1.15 1.57
CA ASP A 40 -14.80 0.71 2.31
C ASP A 40 -14.77 -0.79 2.69
N THR A 41 -13.65 -1.48 2.46
CA THR A 41 -13.40 -2.88 2.81
C THR A 41 -12.13 -3.00 3.67
N GLU A 42 -11.89 -4.18 4.26
CA GLU A 42 -10.64 -4.47 5.01
C GLU A 42 -9.38 -4.49 4.13
N ILE A 43 -9.51 -4.25 2.82
CA ILE A 43 -8.40 -4.21 1.86
C ILE A 43 -7.90 -2.77 1.76
N THR A 44 -6.63 -2.55 2.06
CA THR A 44 -5.96 -1.28 1.75
C THR A 44 -5.52 -1.29 0.29
N ASN A 45 -5.64 -0.17 -0.44
CA ASN A 45 -5.18 -0.06 -1.83
C ASN A 45 -4.09 1.00 -1.96
N VAL A 46 -3.15 0.77 -2.88
CA VAL A 46 -2.09 1.73 -3.20
C VAL A 46 -2.18 2.07 -4.68
N ILE A 47 -2.03 3.36 -5.01
CA ILE A 47 -1.99 3.83 -6.40
C ILE A 47 -0.53 4.08 -6.79
N VAL A 48 -0.09 3.44 -7.86
CA VAL A 48 1.23 3.62 -8.49
C VAL A 48 1.04 3.85 -9.98
N ASP A 49 1.56 4.94 -10.53
CA ASP A 49 1.44 5.28 -11.96
C ASP A 49 0.00 5.18 -12.49
N GLU A 50 -0.96 5.74 -11.76
CA GLU A 50 -2.40 5.70 -12.06
C GLU A 50 -3.02 4.29 -12.07
N LYS A 51 -2.30 3.27 -11.60
CA LYS A 51 -2.79 1.90 -11.44
C LYS A 51 -3.04 1.58 -9.97
N GLU A 52 -4.21 1.01 -9.70
CA GLU A 52 -4.58 0.53 -8.38
C GLU A 52 -3.98 -0.86 -8.14
N ILE A 53 -3.23 -0.99 -7.04
CA ILE A 53 -2.60 -2.23 -6.60
C ILE A 53 -3.17 -2.56 -5.22
N PRO A 54 -3.78 -3.75 -5.03
CA PRO A 54 -4.26 -4.17 -3.72
C PRO A 54 -3.07 -4.35 -2.77
N TYR A 55 -3.07 -3.58 -1.68
CA TYR A 55 -2.07 -3.61 -0.64
C TYR A 55 -2.59 -4.46 0.53
N LEU A 56 -2.29 -5.75 0.48
CA LEU A 56 -2.49 -6.64 1.61
C LEU A 56 -1.39 -6.36 2.63
N LYS A 57 -1.74 -5.61 3.69
CA LYS A 57 -0.89 -5.18 4.81
C LYS A 57 -0.06 -6.31 5.48
N MET A 58 -0.29 -7.58 5.11
CA MET A 58 0.28 -8.78 5.73
C MET A 58 0.90 -9.79 4.76
N LEU A 59 1.04 -9.47 3.45
CA LEU A 59 1.49 -10.45 2.44
C LEU A 59 2.64 -9.95 1.54
N GLU A 60 3.46 -9.02 2.03
CA GLU A 60 4.75 -8.72 1.41
C GLU A 60 5.90 -9.10 2.36
N GLY A 61 6.80 -9.94 1.83
CA GLY A 61 8.09 -10.34 2.39
C GLY A 61 9.13 -10.24 1.30
#